data_AF-A0A9K3P4E1-F1
#
_entry.id   AF-A0A9K3P4E1-F1
#
_cell.length_a   1.000
_cell.length_b   1.000
_cell.length_c   1.000
_cell.angle_alpha   90.00
_cell.angle_beta   90.00
_cell.angle_gamma   90.00
#
_symmetry.space_group_name_H-M   'P 1'
#
loop_
_entity.id
_entity.type
_entity.pdbx_description
1 polymer ?
#
loop_
_entity_poly.entity_id
_entity_poly.type
_entity_poly.pdbx_seq_one_letter_code
_entity_poly.pdbx_strand_id
1 'polypeptide(L)'
;MHLLKLLFFILACFSHTVCSRCLSHTVDSGYNTSVIPIIKDENTSLHKVPFELEVLDPNQGSYDYLIIDLDTPYAWKDIPLTNSPIPCDEDDGCRDPVPCDTDLCKEAKSYINPICPTPNKTDCSMCIVTPLNPVSNACVASNLTTDLLRPYWTDGRNPINCYPRHPFGGRFKLSTAPKSLDQSFPKHVRGVAGFSWSGLCIPRQLNSTGVTT
;
A
#
# COMPACT_ATOMS: atom_id res chain seq x y z
N MET A 1 16.31 -24.39 -46.94
CA MET A 1 16.82 -24.68 -45.58
C MET A 1 17.05 -23.44 -44.70
N HIS A 2 17.27 -22.23 -45.25
CA HIS A 2 17.43 -21.01 -44.45
C HIS A 2 16.11 -20.45 -43.86
N LEU A 3 14.99 -20.54 -44.59
CA LEU A 3 13.68 -20.11 -44.07
C LEU A 3 13.20 -20.91 -42.84
N LEU A 4 13.51 -22.21 -42.78
CA LEU A 4 13.12 -23.05 -41.63
C LEU A 4 13.89 -22.68 -40.35
N LYS A 5 15.16 -22.26 -40.50
CA LYS A 5 15.99 -21.76 -39.39
C LYS A 5 15.52 -20.39 -38.90
N LEU A 6 15.08 -19.52 -39.83
CA LEU A 6 14.53 -18.20 -39.49
C LEU A 6 13.19 -18.33 -38.75
N LEU A 7 12.33 -19.26 -39.19
CA LEU A 7 11.04 -19.53 -38.54
C LEU A 7 11.23 -20.06 -37.11
N PHE A 8 12.22 -20.94 -36.88
CA PHE A 8 12.59 -21.42 -35.54
C PHE A 8 13.10 -20.30 -34.64
N PHE A 9 13.92 -19.39 -35.16
CA PHE A 9 14.41 -18.23 -34.41
C PHE A 9 13.28 -17.28 -34.03
N ILE A 10 12.34 -17.04 -34.95
CA ILE A 10 11.17 -16.19 -34.73
C ILE A 10 10.25 -16.83 -33.67
N LEU A 11 9.94 -18.11 -33.78
CA LEU A 11 9.12 -18.85 -32.80
C LEU A 11 9.79 -18.92 -31.41
N ALA A 12 11.12 -19.05 -31.35
CA ALA A 12 11.87 -19.04 -30.09
C ALA A 12 11.95 -17.64 -29.44
N CYS A 13 11.90 -16.56 -30.23
CA CYS A 13 11.85 -15.21 -29.70
C CYS A 13 10.46 -14.83 -29.17
N PHE A 14 9.38 -15.42 -29.71
CA PHE A 14 8.01 -15.13 -29.26
C PHE A 14 7.50 -16.05 -28.14
N SER A 15 8.21 -17.14 -27.80
CA SER A 15 7.82 -18.03 -26.69
C SER A 15 8.22 -17.51 -25.29
N HIS A 16 8.85 -16.33 -25.18
CA HIS A 16 9.32 -15.78 -23.91
C HIS A 16 8.38 -14.75 -23.22
N THR A 17 7.13 -14.58 -23.67
CA THR A 17 6.18 -13.61 -23.07
C THR A 17 5.02 -14.25 -22.30
N VAL A 18 5.25 -15.42 -21.69
CA VAL A 18 4.37 -15.92 -20.63
C VAL A 18 5.24 -16.18 -19.40
N CYS A 19 4.94 -15.47 -18.29
CA CYS A 19 5.57 -15.66 -16.99
C CYS A 19 5.39 -17.11 -16.51
N SER A 20 6.27 -18.00 -16.96
CA SER A 20 6.34 -19.39 -16.48
C SER A 20 6.98 -19.47 -15.09
N ARG A 21 7.48 -18.35 -14.55
CA ARG A 21 8.01 -18.25 -13.17
C ARG A 21 6.95 -17.96 -12.11
N CYS A 22 5.71 -17.69 -12.51
CA CYS A 22 4.64 -17.33 -11.59
C CYS A 22 3.92 -18.57 -10.98
N LEU A 23 4.24 -19.80 -11.42
CA LEU A 23 3.53 -21.04 -11.06
C LEU A 23 4.32 -22.00 -10.13
N SER A 24 5.43 -21.57 -9.55
CA SER A 24 6.20 -22.41 -8.63
C SER A 24 6.02 -21.94 -7.19
N HIS A 25 5.35 -22.78 -6.38
CA HIS A 25 5.14 -22.63 -4.93
C HIS A 25 6.42 -22.53 -4.08
N THR A 26 7.61 -22.41 -4.69
CA THR A 26 8.90 -22.39 -3.97
C THR A 26 9.87 -21.30 -4.44
N VAL A 27 9.46 -20.39 -5.33
CA VAL A 27 10.36 -19.35 -5.83
C VAL A 27 10.18 -18.07 -5.02
N ASP A 28 11.16 -17.78 -4.16
CA ASP A 28 11.46 -16.42 -3.74
C ASP A 28 11.55 -15.58 -5.02
N SER A 29 10.74 -14.55 -5.18
CA SER A 29 10.62 -13.83 -6.46
C SER A 29 11.94 -13.21 -6.90
N GLY A 30 12.97 -13.21 -6.04
CA GLY A 30 14.36 -12.90 -6.38
C GLY A 30 14.60 -11.43 -6.64
N TYR A 31 13.53 -10.61 -6.67
CA TYR A 31 13.64 -9.16 -6.72
C TYR A 31 13.58 -8.61 -5.30
N ASN A 32 14.48 -7.69 -5.01
CA ASN A 32 14.55 -7.02 -3.72
C ASN A 32 14.09 -5.55 -3.83
N THR A 33 13.30 -5.24 -4.86
CA THR A 33 12.87 -3.87 -5.15
C THR A 33 11.44 -3.88 -5.63
N SER A 34 10.65 -2.94 -5.12
CA SER A 34 9.28 -2.70 -5.54
C SER A 34 9.15 -1.36 -6.26
N VAL A 35 8.16 -1.26 -7.14
CA VAL A 35 7.82 -0.05 -7.89
C VAL A 35 6.32 0.20 -7.80
N ILE A 36 5.95 1.47 -7.72
CA ILE A 36 4.57 1.93 -7.73
C ILE A 36 4.42 3.04 -8.77
N PRO A 37 3.27 3.12 -9.48
CA PRO A 37 3.02 4.22 -10.40
C PRO A 37 2.66 5.49 -9.62
N ILE A 38 3.26 6.61 -10.02
CA ILE A 38 2.95 7.94 -9.47
C ILE A 38 2.26 8.76 -10.56
N ILE A 39 1.11 9.33 -10.22
CA ILE A 39 0.31 10.17 -11.11
C ILE A 39 0.28 11.57 -10.52
N LYS A 40 0.61 12.58 -11.33
CA LYS A 40 0.40 13.98 -10.95
C LYS A 40 -1.05 14.36 -11.24
N ASP A 41 -1.74 14.90 -10.25
CA ASP A 41 -3.08 15.45 -10.41
C ASP A 41 -3.04 16.82 -11.09
N GLU A 42 -3.80 16.98 -12.17
CA GLU A 42 -3.76 18.18 -13.00
C GLU A 42 -4.36 19.42 -12.31
N ASN A 43 -5.32 19.23 -11.41
CA ASN A 43 -6.06 20.33 -10.80
C ASN A 43 -5.41 20.87 -9.52
N THR A 44 -4.65 20.02 -8.82
CA THR A 44 -4.09 20.33 -7.49
C THR A 44 -2.57 20.32 -7.44
N SER A 45 -1.90 19.82 -8.49
CA SER A 45 -0.46 19.53 -8.52
C SER A 45 0.02 18.52 -7.46
N LEU A 46 -0.90 17.90 -6.71
CA LEU A 46 -0.57 16.83 -5.79
C LEU A 46 -0.22 15.55 -6.56
N HIS A 47 0.61 14.72 -5.95
CA HIS A 47 0.96 13.41 -6.51
C HIS A 47 0.14 12.34 -5.81
N LYS A 48 -0.36 11.38 -6.59
CA LYS A 48 -1.21 10.30 -6.12
C LYS A 48 -0.76 8.96 -6.65
N VAL A 49 -1.04 7.92 -5.86
CA VAL A 49 -0.77 6.52 -6.16
C VAL A 49 -2.07 5.73 -6.07
N PRO A 50 -2.21 4.62 -6.80
CA PRO A 50 -3.36 3.72 -6.67
C PRO A 50 -3.57 3.27 -5.23
N PHE A 51 -4.84 3.04 -4.85
CA PHE A 51 -5.23 2.72 -3.46
C PHE A 51 -4.52 1.49 -2.87
N GLU A 52 -4.20 0.51 -3.73
CA GLU A 52 -3.49 -0.71 -3.36
C GLU A 52 -2.02 -0.72 -3.80
N LEU A 53 -1.53 0.41 -4.32
CA LEU A 53 -0.18 0.60 -4.89
C LEU A 53 0.14 -0.22 -6.16
N GLU A 54 -0.86 -0.87 -6.73
CA GLU A 54 -0.72 -1.66 -7.96
C GLU A 54 -0.80 -0.80 -9.24
N VAL A 55 -0.28 -1.31 -10.36
CA VAL A 55 -0.48 -0.70 -11.68
C VAL A 55 -1.93 -0.92 -12.13
N LEU A 56 -2.59 0.17 -12.52
CA LEU A 56 -3.99 0.18 -12.91
C LEU A 56 -4.18 -0.43 -14.30
N ASP A 57 -5.22 -1.25 -14.48
CA ASP A 57 -5.69 -1.69 -15.80
C ASP A 57 -6.51 -0.56 -16.45
N PRO A 58 -6.11 0.02 -17.58
CA PRO A 58 -6.87 1.11 -18.20
C PRO A 58 -8.33 0.74 -18.57
N ASN A 59 -8.69 -0.54 -18.59
CA ASN A 59 -10.05 -1.01 -18.90
C ASN A 59 -10.93 -1.23 -17.66
N GLN A 60 -10.35 -1.28 -16.46
CA GLN A 60 -11.10 -1.36 -15.21
C GLN A 60 -11.45 0.08 -14.78
N GLY A 61 -12.65 0.25 -14.22
CA GLY A 61 -13.37 1.53 -14.13
C GLY A 61 -12.72 2.63 -13.29
N SER A 62 -13.52 3.31 -12.46
CA SER A 62 -12.96 4.37 -11.62
C SER A 62 -12.07 3.79 -10.54
N TYR A 63 -10.83 4.26 -10.48
CA TYR A 63 -9.87 3.90 -9.44
C TYR A 63 -9.91 4.85 -8.27
N ASP A 64 -9.69 4.31 -7.08
CA ASP A 64 -9.38 5.10 -5.90
C ASP A 64 -7.87 5.28 -5.76
N TYR A 65 -7.48 6.39 -5.15
CA TYR A 65 -6.09 6.82 -5.02
C TYR A 65 -5.78 7.27 -3.58
N LEU A 66 -4.49 7.36 -3.30
CA LEU A 66 -3.94 8.00 -2.10
C LEU A 66 -3.02 9.13 -2.55
N ILE A 67 -3.03 10.27 -1.87
CA ILE A 67 -1.99 11.29 -2.10
C ILE A 67 -0.69 10.85 -1.45
N ILE A 68 0.44 11.23 -2.04
CA ILE A 68 1.77 11.01 -1.44
C ILE A 68 2.03 12.12 -0.44
N ASP A 69 2.39 11.74 0.78
CA ASP A 69 2.86 12.64 1.82
C ASP A 69 4.22 12.15 2.34
N LEU A 70 5.23 13.03 2.24
CA LEU A 70 6.61 12.74 2.63
C LEU A 70 6.86 12.97 4.13
N ASP A 71 5.93 13.60 4.84
CA ASP A 71 6.09 14.04 6.23
C ASP A 71 5.19 13.27 7.20
N THR A 72 4.09 12.67 6.72
CA THR A 72 3.22 11.87 7.59
C THR A 72 3.95 10.66 8.19
N PRO A 73 3.72 10.33 9.48
CA PRO A 73 4.36 9.20 10.14
C PRO A 73 3.76 7.82 9.78
N TYR A 74 2.61 7.78 9.13
CA TYR A 74 1.97 6.54 8.69
C TYR A 74 0.99 6.83 7.55
N ALA A 75 0.69 5.81 6.76
CA ALA A 75 -0.38 5.89 5.77
C ALA A 75 -1.76 5.86 6.46
N TRP A 76 -2.77 6.38 5.78
CA TRP A 76 -4.16 6.21 6.18
C TRP A 76 -5.11 6.13 5.00
N LYS A 77 -6.24 5.45 5.19
CA LYS A 77 -7.24 5.21 4.14
C LYS A 77 -8.66 5.35 4.69
N ASP A 78 -9.58 5.83 3.84
CA ASP A 78 -11.02 5.69 4.06
C ASP A 78 -11.41 4.23 3.82
N ILE A 79 -11.30 3.43 4.87
CA ILE A 79 -11.75 2.04 4.91
C ILE A 79 -12.72 1.88 6.09
N PRO A 80 -13.92 1.34 5.87
CA PRO A 80 -14.86 1.06 6.96
C PRO A 80 -14.25 0.03 7.90
N LEU A 81 -14.22 0.35 9.20
CA LEU A 81 -13.97 -0.68 10.22
C LEU A 81 -15.26 -1.46 10.42
N THR A 82 -15.20 -2.76 10.15
CA THR A 82 -16.25 -3.70 10.52
C THR A 82 -16.06 -4.14 11.96
N ASN A 83 -17.16 -4.45 12.66
CA ASN A 83 -17.10 -4.96 14.03
C ASN A 83 -16.43 -6.35 14.13
N SER A 84 -16.28 -7.03 12.99
CA SER A 84 -15.54 -8.29 12.86
C SER A 84 -14.24 -8.03 12.11
N PRO A 85 -13.08 -8.43 12.67
CA PRO A 85 -11.82 -8.42 11.93
C PRO A 85 -11.93 -9.26 10.67
N ILE A 86 -11.27 -8.84 9.59
CA ILE A 86 -11.16 -9.61 8.36
C ILE A 86 -9.77 -10.27 8.33
N PRO A 87 -9.68 -11.61 8.36
CA PRO A 87 -8.41 -12.34 8.37
C PRO A 87 -7.59 -12.06 7.11
N CYS A 88 -6.30 -11.79 7.28
CA CYS A 88 -5.40 -11.40 6.19
C CYS A 88 -4.93 -12.55 5.29
N ASP A 89 -5.49 -13.74 5.47
CA ASP A 89 -5.17 -14.97 4.73
C ASP A 89 -6.33 -15.43 3.84
N GLU A 90 -7.32 -14.56 3.63
CA GLU A 90 -8.53 -14.81 2.86
C GLU A 90 -8.69 -13.76 1.73
N ASP A 91 -9.47 -14.12 0.70
CA ASP A 91 -9.76 -13.26 -0.46
C ASP A 91 -10.48 -11.95 -0.08
N ASP A 92 -11.19 -11.94 1.06
CA ASP A 92 -12.00 -10.81 1.52
C ASP A 92 -11.16 -9.61 2.02
N GLY A 93 -9.83 -9.77 2.06
CA GLY A 93 -8.85 -8.73 2.37
C GLY A 93 -8.30 -8.84 3.80
N CYS A 94 -7.77 -7.74 4.34
CA CYS A 94 -7.21 -7.70 5.70
C CYS A 94 -7.76 -6.47 6.40
N ARG A 95 -8.43 -6.67 7.54
CA ARG A 95 -8.79 -5.59 8.48
C ARG A 95 -8.62 -6.14 9.88
N ASP A 96 -7.38 -6.13 10.35
CA ASP A 96 -7.01 -6.60 11.69
C ASP A 96 -6.52 -5.44 12.55
N PRO A 97 -7.34 -4.97 13.53
CA PRO A 97 -6.97 -3.86 14.40
C PRO A 97 -5.69 -4.11 15.18
N VAL A 98 -4.84 -3.10 15.31
CA VAL A 98 -3.59 -3.22 16.08
C VAL A 98 -3.89 -3.04 17.58
N PRO A 99 -3.49 -3.97 18.47
CA PRO A 99 -3.66 -3.82 19.91
C PRO A 99 -2.86 -2.65 20.47
N CYS A 100 -3.37 -2.04 21.54
CA CYS A 100 -2.86 -0.78 22.07
C CYS A 100 -1.47 -0.87 22.75
N ASP A 101 -1.08 -2.07 23.21
CA ASP A 101 0.10 -2.35 24.01
C ASP A 101 1.33 -2.78 23.17
N THR A 102 1.15 -2.91 21.86
CA THR A 102 2.20 -3.26 20.91
C THR A 102 3.24 -2.14 20.73
N ASP A 103 4.48 -2.53 20.41
CA ASP A 103 5.54 -1.55 20.08
C ASP A 103 5.20 -0.73 18.83
N LEU A 104 4.47 -1.31 17.88
CA LEU A 104 3.91 -0.59 16.72
C LEU A 104 2.98 0.54 17.17
N CYS A 105 2.12 0.29 18.16
CA CYS A 105 1.24 1.32 18.68
C CYS A 105 2.01 2.42 19.43
N LYS A 106 3.05 2.05 20.19
CA LYS A 106 3.92 3.01 20.87
C LYS A 106 4.65 3.90 19.86
N GLU A 107 5.18 3.31 18.78
CA GLU A 107 5.79 4.06 17.68
C GLU A 107 4.76 5.01 17.04
N ALA A 108 3.57 4.52 16.67
CA ALA A 108 2.55 5.34 16.04
C ALA A 108 2.14 6.55 16.90
N LYS A 109 1.98 6.33 18.21
CA LYS A 109 1.61 7.37 19.19
C LYS A 109 2.76 8.31 19.55
N SER A 110 4.01 7.99 19.19
CA SER A 110 5.15 8.88 19.43
C SER A 110 5.14 10.11 18.52
N TYR A 111 4.46 10.01 17.38
CA TYR A 111 4.27 11.11 16.44
C TYR A 111 3.08 11.98 16.84
N ILE A 112 3.38 13.05 17.56
CA ILE A 112 2.36 14.00 18.05
C ILE A 112 2.33 15.20 17.11
N ASN A 113 1.16 15.45 16.52
CA ASN A 113 0.93 16.70 15.82
C ASN A 113 0.20 17.70 16.75
N PRO A 114 0.75 18.90 17.01
CA PRO A 114 0.19 19.86 17.97
C PRO A 114 -1.19 20.40 17.59
N ILE A 115 -1.59 20.35 16.31
CA ILE A 115 -2.93 20.79 15.88
C ILE A 115 -3.99 19.70 16.06
N CYS A 116 -3.58 18.47 16.38
CA CYS A 116 -4.46 17.33 16.43
C CYS A 116 -4.82 16.91 17.85
N PRO A 117 -6.06 16.44 18.08
CA PRO A 117 -6.46 15.94 19.38
C PRO A 117 -5.59 14.73 19.75
N THR A 118 -5.05 14.76 20.96
CA THR A 118 -4.37 13.57 21.51
C THR A 118 -5.42 12.56 21.93
N PRO A 119 -5.36 11.31 21.45
CA PRO A 119 -6.32 10.29 21.84
C PRO A 119 -6.33 10.05 23.35
N ASN A 120 -7.52 9.90 23.94
CA ASN A 120 -7.66 9.61 25.37
C ASN A 120 -7.01 8.26 25.74
N LYS A 121 -6.27 8.25 26.86
CA LYS A 121 -5.52 7.07 27.34
C LYS A 121 -6.39 5.99 28.01
N THR A 122 -7.68 6.25 28.22
CA THR A 122 -8.53 5.48 29.13
C THR A 122 -9.17 4.23 28.54
N ASP A 123 -9.24 4.11 27.20
CA ASP A 123 -9.69 2.90 26.52
C ASP A 123 -8.52 2.33 25.71
N CYS A 124 -7.96 1.21 26.19
CA CYS A 124 -6.79 0.56 25.61
C CYS A 124 -7.18 -0.81 25.08
N SER A 125 -8.25 -0.87 24.29
CA SER A 125 -8.62 -2.07 23.52
C SER A 125 -7.90 -2.11 22.17
N MET A 126 -7.78 -0.96 21.50
CA MET A 126 -7.16 -0.82 20.18
C MET A 126 -6.20 0.38 20.14
N CYS A 127 -5.30 0.36 19.17
CA CYS A 127 -4.37 1.46 18.97
C CYS A 127 -5.05 2.65 18.29
N ILE A 128 -5.42 3.65 19.09
CA ILE A 128 -5.95 4.92 18.58
C ILE A 128 -4.80 5.86 18.19
N VAL A 129 -4.84 6.36 16.97
CA VAL A 129 -3.93 7.34 16.38
C VAL A 129 -4.73 8.50 15.78
N THR A 130 -4.06 9.53 15.27
CA THR A 130 -4.74 10.74 14.78
C THR A 130 -4.22 11.09 13.37
N PRO A 131 -4.69 10.41 12.29
CA PRO A 131 -4.31 10.76 10.92
C PRO A 131 -4.64 12.22 10.60
N LEU A 132 -3.73 12.85 9.86
CA LEU A 132 -3.85 14.23 9.39
C LEU A 132 -4.11 14.24 7.89
N ASN A 133 -5.05 15.06 7.46
CA ASN A 133 -5.16 15.51 6.08
C ASN A 133 -4.15 16.65 5.85
N PRO A 134 -3.10 16.46 5.03
CA PRO A 134 -2.04 17.45 4.84
C PRO A 134 -2.48 18.65 3.98
N VAL A 135 -3.65 18.59 3.34
CA VAL A 135 -4.19 19.67 2.49
C VAL A 135 -5.09 20.60 3.31
N SER A 136 -5.98 20.04 4.11
CA SER A 136 -6.96 20.80 4.91
C SER A 136 -6.51 21.04 6.35
N ASN A 137 -5.43 20.38 6.81
CA ASN A 137 -5.01 20.33 8.21
C ASN A 137 -6.07 19.79 9.18
N ALA A 138 -7.08 19.09 8.66
CA ALA A 138 -8.05 18.39 9.49
C ALA A 138 -7.46 17.07 10.01
N CYS A 139 -7.86 16.66 11.20
CA CYS A 139 -7.48 15.37 11.76
C CYS A 139 -8.55 14.83 12.71
N VAL A 140 -8.52 13.52 12.91
CA VAL A 140 -9.57 12.79 13.62
C VAL A 140 -8.96 11.57 14.31
N ALA A 141 -9.45 11.23 15.49
CA ALA A 141 -9.04 10.00 16.16
C ALA A 141 -9.54 8.79 15.37
N SER A 142 -8.68 7.82 15.12
CA SER A 142 -9.00 6.62 14.34
C SER A 142 -8.10 5.45 14.75
N ASN A 143 -8.43 4.24 14.28
CA ASN A 143 -7.70 3.04 14.69
C ASN A 143 -6.57 2.73 13.71
N LEU A 144 -5.42 2.36 14.25
CA LEU A 144 -4.40 1.66 13.49
C LEU A 144 -4.89 0.24 13.21
N THR A 145 -4.77 -0.19 11.96
CA THR A 145 -5.20 -1.50 11.48
C THR A 145 -4.16 -2.09 10.54
N THR A 146 -4.40 -3.33 10.14
CA THR A 146 -3.67 -4.02 9.08
C THR A 146 -4.55 -4.08 7.84
N ASP A 147 -3.97 -3.78 6.68
CA ASP A 147 -4.57 -3.90 5.35
C ASP A 147 -3.58 -4.61 4.41
N LEU A 148 -4.00 -4.93 3.18
CA LEU A 148 -3.13 -5.49 2.15
C LEU A 148 -2.70 -4.41 1.15
N LEU A 149 -1.44 -4.46 0.75
CA LEU A 149 -0.90 -3.67 -0.37
C LEU A 149 -0.28 -4.59 -1.41
N ARG A 150 -0.35 -4.16 -2.66
CA ARG A 150 0.09 -4.91 -3.84
C ARG A 150 1.03 -4.05 -4.72
N PRO A 151 2.21 -3.62 -4.20
CA PRO A 151 3.22 -2.95 -5.03
C PRO A 151 3.98 -3.93 -5.94
N TYR A 152 4.09 -3.59 -7.22
CA TYR A 152 4.79 -4.44 -8.19
C TYR A 152 6.25 -4.64 -7.81
N TRP A 153 6.79 -5.81 -8.15
CA TRP A 153 8.22 -6.08 -8.05
C TRP A 153 8.89 -5.52 -9.30
N THR A 154 10.20 -5.29 -9.29
CA THR A 154 10.90 -4.85 -10.49
C THR A 154 12.32 -5.41 -10.60
N ASP A 155 12.74 -5.67 -11.83
CA ASP A 155 14.12 -5.97 -12.21
C ASP A 155 14.95 -4.69 -12.47
N GLY A 156 14.40 -3.52 -12.14
CA GLY A 156 14.97 -2.20 -12.42
C GLY A 156 14.56 -1.62 -13.78
N ARG A 157 13.83 -2.36 -14.61
CA ARG A 157 13.33 -1.89 -15.92
C ARG A 157 11.83 -2.08 -16.08
N ASN A 158 11.31 -3.22 -15.63
CA ASN A 158 9.93 -3.63 -15.86
C ASN A 158 9.22 -3.86 -14.51
N PRO A 159 7.96 -3.44 -14.38
CA PRO A 159 7.08 -3.93 -13.32
C PRO A 159 6.76 -5.41 -13.54
N ILE A 160 6.81 -6.20 -12.47
CA ILE A 160 6.59 -7.64 -12.45
C ILE A 160 5.57 -7.95 -11.35
N ASN A 161 4.41 -8.48 -11.73
CA ASN A 161 3.39 -8.90 -10.78
C ASN A 161 3.68 -10.34 -10.33
N CYS A 162 4.18 -10.51 -9.10
CA CYS A 162 4.38 -11.82 -8.51
C CYS A 162 4.35 -11.72 -6.97
N TYR A 163 3.34 -12.32 -6.33
CA TYR A 163 3.31 -12.50 -4.87
C TYR A 163 3.23 -13.98 -4.51
N PRO A 164 4.29 -14.77 -4.72
CA PRO A 164 4.24 -16.20 -4.53
C PRO A 164 4.05 -16.59 -3.05
N ARG A 165 4.50 -15.74 -2.11
CA ARG A 165 4.31 -15.95 -0.65
C ARG A 165 3.04 -15.32 -0.08
N HIS A 166 2.48 -14.32 -0.75
CA HIS A 166 1.34 -13.54 -0.25
C HIS A 166 0.34 -13.30 -1.38
N PRO A 167 -0.43 -14.33 -1.79
CA PRO A 167 -1.26 -14.28 -2.99
C PRO A 167 -2.27 -13.11 -2.99
N PHE A 168 -2.64 -12.62 -1.80
CA PHE A 168 -3.59 -11.53 -1.63
C PHE A 168 -2.93 -10.15 -1.41
N GLY A 169 -1.61 -10.10 -1.27
CA GLY A 169 -0.84 -8.87 -1.03
C GLY A 169 -0.04 -8.87 0.28
N GLY A 170 0.90 -7.93 0.41
CA GLY A 170 1.68 -7.74 1.62
C GLY A 170 0.88 -7.07 2.72
N ARG A 171 0.96 -7.61 3.95
CA ARG A 171 0.32 -7.03 5.13
C ARG A 171 0.98 -5.69 5.47
N PHE A 172 0.17 -4.66 5.69
CA PHE A 172 0.62 -3.29 5.90
C PHE A 172 -0.15 -2.63 7.04
N LYS A 173 0.56 -1.92 7.93
CA LYS A 173 -0.04 -1.16 9.03
C LYS A 173 -0.39 0.25 8.57
N LEU A 174 -1.62 0.67 8.75
CA LEU A 174 -2.10 2.01 8.41
C LEU A 174 -3.23 2.43 9.33
N SER A 175 -3.53 3.73 9.39
CA SER A 175 -4.71 4.21 10.10
C SER A 175 -5.94 4.12 9.21
N THR A 176 -7.07 3.70 9.77
CA THR A 176 -8.35 4.02 9.14
C THR A 176 -8.63 5.51 9.27
N ALA A 177 -9.50 6.03 8.43
CA ALA A 177 -10.01 7.39 8.53
C ALA A 177 -11.47 7.40 8.06
N PRO A 178 -12.32 8.28 8.62
CA PRO A 178 -13.63 8.50 8.05
C PRO A 178 -13.51 9.29 6.74
N LYS A 179 -14.45 9.06 5.82
CA LYS A 179 -14.62 9.85 4.60
C LYS A 179 -14.55 11.37 4.82
N SER A 180 -15.07 11.89 5.93
CA SER A 180 -14.99 13.33 6.22
C SER A 180 -13.55 13.89 6.27
N LEU A 181 -12.55 13.04 6.47
CA LEU A 181 -11.14 13.42 6.46
C LEU A 181 -10.59 13.63 5.05
N ASP A 182 -11.25 13.16 3.98
CA ASP A 182 -10.80 13.30 2.59
C ASP A 182 -11.13 14.67 1.94
N GLN A 183 -11.71 15.60 2.71
CA GLN A 183 -12.05 16.93 2.23
C GLN A 183 -10.83 17.65 1.60
N SER A 184 -11.08 18.38 0.51
CA SER A 184 -10.06 19.09 -0.28
C SER A 184 -9.07 18.20 -1.04
N PHE A 185 -9.23 16.88 -1.02
CA PHE A 185 -8.44 16.01 -1.88
C PHE A 185 -8.89 16.06 -3.35
N PRO A 186 -8.00 15.68 -4.29
CA PRO A 186 -8.37 15.48 -5.67
C PRO A 186 -9.46 14.43 -5.83
N LYS A 187 -10.13 14.45 -6.98
CA LYS A 187 -11.16 13.47 -7.31
C LYS A 187 -10.62 12.04 -7.17
N HIS A 188 -11.40 11.18 -6.55
CA HIS A 188 -11.11 9.76 -6.29
C HIS A 188 -9.92 9.49 -5.36
N VAL A 189 -9.40 10.50 -4.66
CA VAL A 189 -8.42 10.27 -3.61
C VAL A 189 -9.14 10.07 -2.29
N ARG A 190 -8.85 8.96 -1.60
CA ARG A 190 -9.50 8.54 -0.35
C ARG A 190 -8.51 8.21 0.76
N GLY A 191 -7.36 8.89 0.78
CA GLY A 191 -6.35 8.63 1.78
C GLY A 191 -4.99 9.22 1.47
N VAL A 192 -4.03 8.88 2.31
CA VAL A 192 -2.65 9.34 2.25
C VAL A 192 -1.71 8.15 2.32
N ALA A 193 -0.81 8.09 1.35
CA ALA A 193 0.31 7.17 1.31
C ALA A 193 1.52 7.85 1.97
N GLY A 194 1.96 7.33 3.12
CA GLY A 194 3.07 7.90 3.88
C GLY A 194 4.44 7.42 3.40
N PHE A 195 5.34 8.37 3.16
CA PHE A 195 6.71 8.16 2.65
C PHE A 195 7.79 8.82 3.52
N SER A 196 7.47 9.16 4.77
CA SER A 196 8.47 9.68 5.71
C SER A 196 9.44 8.58 6.18
N TRP A 197 10.35 8.98 7.06
CA TRP A 197 11.36 8.10 7.65
C TRP A 197 10.81 7.17 8.76
N SER A 198 9.53 7.31 9.11
CA SER A 198 8.85 6.50 10.11
C SER A 198 8.86 5.00 9.75
N GLY A 199 9.00 4.13 10.75
CA GLY A 199 8.89 2.68 10.60
C GLY A 199 7.53 2.22 10.10
N LEU A 200 6.50 3.05 10.26
CA LEU A 200 5.12 2.81 9.82
C LEU A 200 4.81 3.39 8.44
N CYS A 201 5.77 3.96 7.73
CA CYS A 201 5.60 4.42 6.36
C CYS A 201 5.90 3.31 5.32
N ILE A 202 5.43 3.53 4.09
CA ILE A 202 5.48 2.54 2.99
C ILE A 202 6.89 2.01 2.76
N PRO A 203 7.93 2.84 2.62
CA PRO A 203 9.29 2.36 2.36
C PRO A 203 9.82 1.42 3.45
N ARG A 204 9.55 1.73 4.73
CA ARG A 204 10.06 0.94 5.87
C ARG A 204 9.34 -0.40 6.00
N GLN A 205 8.02 -0.39 5.89
CA GLN A 205 7.24 -1.61 6.01
C GLN A 205 7.51 -2.60 4.86
N LEU A 206 7.69 -2.11 3.63
CA LEU A 206 8.08 -2.97 2.48
C LEU A 206 9.48 -3.58 2.63
N ASN A 207 10.40 -2.86 3.28
CA ASN A 207 11.71 -3.43 3.61
C ASN A 207 11.59 -4.55 4.68
N SER A 208 10.70 -4.36 5.66
CA SER A 208 10.47 -5.32 6.75
C SER A 208 9.75 -6.61 6.32
N THR A 209 9.08 -6.62 5.17
CA THR A 209 8.39 -7.82 4.63
C THR A 209 9.34 -8.89 4.04
N GLY A 210 10.63 -8.85 4.38
CA GLY A 210 11.61 -9.85 3.94
C GLY A 210 12.22 -9.55 2.57
N VAL A 211 12.22 -8.28 2.15
CA VAL A 211 13.10 -7.79 1.08
C VAL A 211 14.49 -7.61 1.68
N THR A 212 15.15 -8.72 1.98
CA THR A 212 16.51 -8.70 2.53
C THR A 212 17.50 -8.23 1.47
N THR A 213 18.27 -7.20 1.81
CA THR A 213 19.50 -6.77 1.13
C THR A 213 20.54 -7.88 1.05
#